data_AF-A0A833GJI6-F1
#
_entry.id   AF-A0A833GJI6-F1
#
_cell.length_a   1.000
_cell.length_b   1.000
_cell.length_c   1.000
_cell.angle_alpha   90.00
_cell.angle_beta   90.00
_cell.angle_gamma   90.00
#
_symmetry.space_group_name_H-M   'P 1'
#
loop_
_entity.id
_entity.type
_entity.pdbx_description
1 polymer ?
#
loop_
_entity_poly.entity_id
_entity_poly.type
_entity_poly.pdbx_seq_one_letter_code
_entity_poly.pdbx_strand_id
1 'polypeptide(L)'
;WLKFALYYLLFDFTYYWMHRAQHWLPWWWALHSLHHSQRQMGCWCNDRGSYVDGLLQSVVLGAFGVVIGVEPDEFALLMFVGELVQCYSHTNVRFGFGRVFERVFVDPKFHRLHHMVVDESRPNLHNCNFGQVLSIWDQLFGTARYGIAPRPTGVLDPMVDIDNERGLVAMQWGAIRRFWGALWSRAGWRPGDVGFGPDYVPYPSGHDRVTGQPPDR
;
A
#
# COMPACT_ATOMS: atom_id res chain seq x y z
N TRP A 1 3.46 -10.56 -28.90
CA TRP A 1 3.21 -9.14 -28.62
C TRP A 1 1.78 -8.84 -28.19
N LEU A 2 0.73 -9.12 -28.98
CA LEU A 2 -0.66 -8.86 -28.56
C LEU A 2 -1.08 -9.66 -27.31
N LYS A 3 -0.75 -10.96 -27.27
CA LYS A 3 -0.94 -11.85 -26.11
C LYS A 3 -0.30 -11.27 -24.85
N PHE A 4 0.97 -10.90 -24.94
CA PHE A 4 1.72 -10.28 -23.84
C PHE A 4 1.09 -8.97 -23.35
N ALA A 5 0.66 -8.09 -24.28
CA ALA A 5 -0.02 -6.85 -23.91
C ALA A 5 -1.35 -7.11 -23.17
N LEU A 6 -2.10 -8.13 -23.60
CA LEU A 6 -3.32 -8.56 -22.90
C LEU A 6 -3.00 -9.11 -21.50
N TYR A 7 -1.96 -9.94 -21.35
CA TYR A 7 -1.51 -10.40 -20.04
C TYR A 7 -1.13 -9.25 -19.13
N TYR A 8 -0.40 -8.27 -19.64
CA TYR A 8 -0.05 -7.08 -18.87
C TYR A 8 -1.28 -6.31 -18.39
N LEU A 9 -2.24 -6.09 -19.27
CA LEU A 9 -3.49 -5.40 -18.93
C LEU A 9 -4.26 -6.14 -17.83
N LEU A 10 -4.33 -7.48 -17.92
CA LEU A 10 -5.01 -8.32 -16.92
C LEU A 10 -4.26 -8.36 -15.59
N PHE A 11 -2.94 -8.40 -15.62
CA PHE A 11 -2.10 -8.38 -14.42
C PHE A 11 -2.20 -7.04 -13.69
N ASP A 12 -2.07 -5.94 -14.42
CA ASP A 12 -2.18 -4.59 -13.84
C ASP A 12 -3.59 -4.31 -13.30
N PHE A 13 -4.63 -4.82 -13.98
CA PHE A 13 -6.00 -4.81 -13.44
C PHE A 13 -6.16 -5.64 -12.16
N THR A 14 -5.57 -6.83 -12.12
CA THR A 14 -5.59 -7.70 -10.94
C THR A 14 -4.85 -7.04 -9.78
N TYR A 15 -3.69 -6.43 -10.05
CA TYR A 15 -2.94 -5.66 -9.07
C TYR A 15 -3.74 -4.49 -8.55
N TYR A 16 -4.41 -3.72 -9.41
CA TYR A 16 -5.26 -2.60 -8.99
C TYR A 16 -6.30 -3.01 -7.93
N TRP A 17 -7.00 -4.13 -8.14
CA TRP A 17 -7.98 -4.64 -7.16
C TRP A 17 -7.34 -5.22 -5.92
N MET A 18 -6.22 -5.92 -6.06
CA MET A 18 -5.41 -6.39 -4.93
C MET A 18 -4.96 -5.22 -4.05
N HIS A 19 -4.50 -4.13 -4.66
CA HIS A 19 -4.04 -2.94 -3.97
C HIS A 19 -5.18 -2.21 -3.26
N ARG A 20 -6.36 -2.14 -3.87
CA ARG A 20 -7.56 -1.68 -3.16
C ARG A 20 -7.93 -2.59 -2.00
N ALA A 21 -7.80 -3.90 -2.13
CA ALA A 21 -8.05 -4.84 -1.05
C ALA A 21 -7.04 -4.65 0.10
N GLN A 22 -5.77 -4.36 -0.20
CA GLN A 22 -4.74 -3.99 0.78
C GLN A 22 -5.14 -2.77 1.60
N HIS A 23 -5.80 -1.77 0.99
CA HIS A 23 -6.28 -0.56 1.65
C HIS A 23 -7.67 -0.69 2.28
N TRP A 24 -8.41 -1.75 1.96
CA TRP A 24 -9.79 -1.93 2.43
C TRP A 24 -9.91 -2.97 3.54
N LEU A 25 -9.11 -4.05 3.48
CA LEU A 25 -9.13 -5.15 4.43
C LEU A 25 -8.18 -4.86 5.61
N PRO A 26 -8.67 -4.76 6.85
CA PRO A 26 -7.86 -4.37 8.02
C PRO A 26 -6.59 -5.20 8.22
N TRP A 27 -6.69 -6.52 8.06
CA TRP A 27 -5.55 -7.42 8.22
C TRP A 27 -4.51 -7.24 7.12
N TRP A 28 -4.95 -6.89 5.90
CA TRP A 28 -4.01 -6.69 4.80
C TRP A 28 -3.34 -5.33 4.92
N TRP A 29 -4.10 -4.30 5.29
CA TRP A 29 -3.56 -2.99 5.63
C TRP A 29 -2.55 -3.07 6.78
N ALA A 30 -2.79 -3.91 7.79
CA ALA A 30 -1.84 -4.10 8.89
C ALA A 30 -0.43 -4.54 8.43
N LEU A 31 -0.35 -5.25 7.29
CA LEU A 31 0.91 -5.59 6.63
C LEU A 31 1.37 -4.46 5.70
N HIS A 32 0.47 -3.96 4.86
CA HIS A 32 0.76 -2.98 3.80
C HIS A 32 1.12 -1.59 4.33
N SER A 33 0.62 -1.21 5.50
CA SER A 33 0.95 0.03 6.20
C SER A 33 2.45 0.22 6.44
N LEU A 34 3.25 -0.86 6.53
CA LEU A 34 4.70 -0.75 6.62
C LEU A 34 5.33 -0.17 5.34
N HIS A 35 4.76 -0.48 4.18
CA HIS A 35 5.15 0.14 2.91
C HIS A 35 4.82 1.64 2.91
N HIS A 36 3.63 2.00 3.40
CA HIS A 36 3.17 3.37 3.55
C HIS A 36 3.84 4.18 4.66
N SER A 37 4.62 3.57 5.55
CA SER A 37 5.18 4.26 6.73
C SER A 37 6.30 5.25 6.39
N GLN A 38 6.71 5.35 5.12
CA GLN A 38 7.83 6.17 4.70
C GLN A 38 7.48 7.65 4.62
N ARG A 39 8.14 8.46 5.47
CA ARG A 39 8.02 9.92 5.46
C ARG A 39 8.84 10.60 4.38
N GLN A 40 9.81 9.88 3.81
CA GLN A 40 10.60 10.31 2.67
C GLN A 40 10.55 9.21 1.62
N MET A 41 9.97 9.54 0.46
CA MET A 41 9.89 8.63 -0.67
C MET A 41 11.23 8.56 -1.40
N GLY A 42 11.48 7.42 -2.04
CA GLY A 42 12.62 7.16 -2.91
C GLY A 42 12.40 5.81 -3.60
N CYS A 43 13.17 5.49 -4.64
CA CYS A 43 13.02 4.21 -5.37
C CYS A 43 13.08 2.99 -4.43
N TRP A 44 13.89 3.05 -3.37
CA TRP A 44 14.04 1.98 -2.38
C TRP A 44 12.81 1.79 -1.47
N CYS A 45 11.91 2.77 -1.39
CA CYS A 45 10.68 2.62 -0.62
C CYS A 45 9.74 1.58 -1.23
N ASN A 46 9.88 1.34 -2.54
CA ASN A 46 9.15 0.34 -3.29
C ASN A 46 9.20 -1.05 -2.60
N ASP A 47 10.41 -1.53 -2.33
CA ASP A 47 10.66 -2.85 -1.73
C ASP A 47 10.64 -2.83 -0.19
N ARG A 48 10.37 -1.67 0.43
CA ARG A 48 10.33 -1.55 1.89
C ARG A 48 8.94 -1.93 2.44
N GLY A 49 8.60 -3.21 2.34
CA GLY A 49 7.31 -3.73 2.80
C GLY A 49 7.42 -4.92 3.76
N SER A 50 6.27 -5.47 4.14
CA SER A 50 6.21 -6.75 4.84
C SER A 50 6.46 -7.90 3.86
N TYR A 51 7.29 -8.88 4.22
CA TYR A 51 7.49 -10.07 3.40
C TYR A 51 6.26 -10.96 3.33
N VAL A 52 5.41 -10.92 4.35
CA VAL A 52 4.10 -11.61 4.32
C VAL A 52 3.19 -10.93 3.30
N ASP A 53 3.20 -9.58 3.23
CA ASP A 53 2.46 -8.86 2.18
C ASP A 53 2.96 -9.25 0.78
N GLY A 54 4.28 -9.19 0.56
CA GLY A 54 4.88 -9.58 -0.73
C GLY A 54 4.59 -11.04 -1.12
N LEU A 55 4.58 -11.98 -0.15
CA LEU A 55 4.19 -13.36 -0.39
C LEU A 55 2.72 -13.47 -0.82
N LEU A 56 1.80 -12.78 -0.13
CA LEU A 56 0.38 -12.78 -0.49
C LEU A 56 0.16 -12.21 -1.90
N GLN A 57 0.82 -11.11 -2.23
CA GLN A 57 0.79 -10.53 -3.58
C GLN A 57 1.28 -11.53 -4.63
N SER A 58 2.41 -12.20 -4.35
CA SER A 58 3.00 -13.22 -5.23
C SER A 58 2.07 -14.42 -5.43
N VAL A 59 1.39 -14.87 -4.38
CA VAL A 59 0.40 -15.96 -4.46
C VAL A 59 -0.79 -15.56 -5.32
N VAL A 60 -1.32 -14.34 -5.15
CA VAL A 60 -2.46 -13.84 -5.93
C VAL A 60 -2.10 -13.74 -7.41
N LEU A 61 -1.00 -13.06 -7.73
CA LEU A 61 -0.56 -12.84 -9.12
C LEU A 61 -0.08 -14.15 -9.77
N GLY A 62 0.64 -14.99 -9.04
CA GLY A 62 1.09 -16.30 -9.52
C GLY A 62 -0.07 -17.24 -9.79
N ALA A 63 -1.04 -17.34 -8.88
CA ALA A 63 -2.24 -18.16 -9.09
C ALA A 63 -3.05 -17.66 -10.28
N PHE A 64 -3.22 -16.33 -10.42
CA PHE A 64 -3.88 -15.75 -11.59
C PHE A 64 -3.13 -16.06 -12.89
N GLY A 65 -1.80 -15.94 -12.89
CA GLY A 65 -0.94 -16.30 -14.02
C GLY A 65 -1.10 -17.75 -14.45
N VAL A 66 -1.15 -18.69 -13.50
CA VAL A 66 -1.41 -20.11 -13.77
C VAL A 66 -2.80 -20.31 -14.39
N VAL A 67 -3.83 -19.66 -13.84
CA VAL A 67 -5.21 -19.78 -14.34
C VAL A 67 -5.35 -19.31 -15.78
N ILE A 68 -4.68 -18.22 -16.17
CA ILE A 68 -4.77 -17.69 -17.54
C ILE A 68 -3.70 -18.25 -18.48
N GLY A 69 -2.85 -19.17 -18.01
CA GLY A 69 -1.84 -19.85 -18.83
C GLY A 69 -0.66 -18.96 -19.24
N VAL A 70 -0.14 -18.14 -18.31
CA VAL A 70 1.10 -17.40 -18.52
C VAL A 70 2.29 -18.34 -18.37
N GLU A 71 3.20 -18.33 -19.34
CA GLU A 71 4.44 -19.11 -19.27
C GLU A 71 5.42 -18.46 -18.25
N PRO A 72 6.29 -19.23 -17.59
CA PRO A 72 7.15 -18.71 -16.52
C PRO A 72 8.06 -17.54 -16.93
N ASP A 73 8.56 -17.53 -18.16
CA ASP A 73 9.39 -16.46 -18.73
C ASP A 73 8.56 -15.19 -19.02
N GLU A 74 7.35 -15.34 -19.58
CA GLU A 74 6.40 -14.23 -19.73
C GLU A 74 6.03 -13.64 -18.37
N PHE A 75 5.77 -14.48 -17.36
CA PHE A 75 5.47 -14.05 -15.99
C PHE A 75 6.63 -13.26 -15.39
N ALA A 76 7.86 -13.76 -15.51
CA ALA A 76 9.05 -13.06 -15.03
C ALA A 76 9.21 -11.68 -15.69
N LEU A 77 8.93 -11.58 -17.00
CA LEU A 77 8.99 -10.31 -17.72
C LEU A 77 7.87 -9.35 -17.29
N LEU A 78 6.65 -9.83 -17.06
CA LEU A 78 5.53 -9.02 -16.54
C LEU A 78 5.89 -8.41 -15.20
N MET A 79 6.39 -9.23 -14.27
CA MET A 79 6.81 -8.78 -12.94
C MET A 79 7.96 -7.79 -13.03
N PHE A 80 9.00 -8.08 -13.81
CA PHE A 80 10.14 -7.19 -13.98
C PHE A 80 9.75 -5.80 -14.50
N VAL A 81 8.92 -5.73 -15.54
CA VAL A 81 8.48 -4.44 -16.11
C VAL A 81 7.57 -3.70 -15.14
N GLY A 82 6.66 -4.41 -14.45
CA GLY A 82 5.82 -3.82 -13.40
C GLY A 82 6.64 -3.21 -12.28
N GLU A 83 7.66 -3.93 -11.82
CA GLU A 83 8.55 -3.49 -10.76
C GLU A 83 9.40 -2.28 -11.14
N LEU A 84 9.87 -2.22 -12.39
CA LEU A 84 10.57 -1.03 -12.88
C LEU A 84 9.69 0.23 -12.84
N VAL A 85 8.42 0.11 -13.23
CA VAL A 85 7.47 1.23 -13.18
C VAL A 85 7.16 1.60 -11.74
N GLN A 86 6.98 0.60 -10.86
CA GLN A 86 6.76 0.82 -9.44
C GLN A 86 7.96 1.51 -8.79
N CYS A 87 9.18 1.04 -9.01
CA CYS A 87 10.41 1.70 -8.58
C CYS A 87 10.49 3.15 -9.06
N TYR A 88 10.17 3.41 -10.33
CA TYR A 88 10.08 4.76 -10.87
C TYR A 88 9.04 5.61 -10.15
N SER A 89 7.83 5.08 -9.93
CA SER A 89 6.73 5.78 -9.26
C SER A 89 7.02 6.15 -7.81
N HIS A 90 7.96 5.46 -7.15
CA HIS A 90 8.40 5.80 -5.80
C HIS A 90 9.52 6.85 -5.74
N THR A 91 10.10 7.24 -6.88
CA THR A 91 11.20 8.22 -6.89
C THR A 91 10.78 9.60 -6.37
N ASN A 92 11.69 10.29 -5.68
CA ASN A 92 11.44 11.65 -5.18
C ASN A 92 11.86 12.72 -6.21
N VAL A 93 11.31 12.62 -7.42
CA VAL A 93 11.58 13.56 -8.51
C VAL A 93 10.40 14.50 -8.75
N ARG A 94 10.68 15.70 -9.27
CA ARG A 94 9.66 16.73 -9.53
C ARG A 94 9.02 16.63 -10.91
N PHE A 95 9.54 15.79 -11.79
CA PHE A 95 8.98 15.54 -13.11
C PHE A 95 8.18 14.24 -13.11
N GLY A 96 7.20 14.17 -14.01
CA GLY A 96 6.39 12.99 -14.24
C GLY A 96 6.10 12.92 -15.74
N PHE A 97 5.08 12.18 -16.15
CA PHE A 97 4.78 12.03 -17.58
C PHE A 97 4.01 13.23 -18.17
N GLY A 98 3.61 14.18 -17.34
CA GLY A 98 2.89 15.38 -17.75
C GLY A 98 1.40 15.12 -17.98
N ARG A 99 0.64 16.19 -18.24
CA ARG A 99 -0.84 16.22 -18.18
C ARG A 99 -1.58 15.20 -19.06
N VAL A 100 -0.94 14.72 -20.13
CA VAL A 100 -1.54 13.78 -21.07
C VAL A 100 -1.23 12.34 -20.64
N PHE A 101 0.06 12.03 -20.46
CA PHE A 101 0.49 10.67 -20.17
C PHE A 101 0.26 10.25 -18.71
N GLU A 102 0.11 11.18 -17.76
CA GLU A 102 -0.32 10.87 -16.37
C GLU A 102 -1.72 10.21 -16.32
N ARG A 103 -2.51 10.35 -17.39
CA ARG A 103 -3.83 9.68 -17.55
C ARG A 103 -3.73 8.27 -18.12
N VAL A 104 -2.54 7.81 -18.46
CA VAL A 104 -2.33 6.45 -18.94
C VAL A 104 -1.42 5.71 -17.99
N PHE A 105 -0.31 6.34 -17.61
CA PHE A 105 0.73 5.73 -16.79
C PHE A 105 0.81 6.38 -15.42
N VAL A 106 1.11 5.56 -14.42
CA VAL A 106 1.42 5.97 -13.06
C VAL A 106 2.80 6.62 -13.05
N ASP A 107 2.88 7.82 -12.49
CA ASP A 107 4.12 8.58 -12.36
C ASP A 107 4.41 8.93 -10.89
N PRO A 108 5.60 9.51 -10.59
CA PRO A 108 5.99 9.78 -9.23
C PRO A 108 5.05 10.72 -8.48
N LYS A 109 4.40 11.66 -9.16
CA LYS A 109 3.45 12.59 -8.50
C LYS A 109 2.15 11.88 -8.16
N PHE A 110 1.67 11.05 -9.07
CA PHE A 110 0.45 10.28 -8.91
C PHE A 110 0.57 9.32 -7.72
N HIS A 111 1.63 8.51 -7.69
CA HIS A 111 1.85 7.52 -6.64
C HIS A 111 2.25 8.14 -5.30
N ARG A 112 2.96 9.26 -5.30
CA ARG A 112 3.27 9.97 -4.05
C ARG A 112 2.03 10.55 -3.36
N LEU A 113 0.96 10.87 -4.11
CA LEU A 113 -0.32 11.25 -3.50
C LEU A 113 -1.00 10.05 -2.84
N HIS A 114 -0.88 8.86 -3.41
CA HIS A 114 -1.36 7.62 -2.78
C HIS A 114 -0.71 7.39 -1.40
N HIS A 115 0.58 7.69 -1.27
CA HIS A 115 1.35 7.59 -0.02
C HIS A 115 1.12 8.71 1.00
N MET A 116 0.15 9.60 0.77
CA MET A 116 -0.03 10.76 1.65
C MET A 116 -0.63 10.40 3.01
N VAL A 117 -0.24 11.17 4.02
CA VAL A 117 -0.85 11.10 5.35
C VAL A 117 -2.34 11.42 5.30
N VAL A 118 -3.11 10.86 6.24
CA VAL A 118 -4.54 11.19 6.38
C VAL A 118 -4.68 12.68 6.70
N ASP A 119 -5.54 13.36 5.92
CA ASP A 119 -5.91 14.75 6.13
C ASP A 119 -7.23 14.78 6.92
N GLU A 120 -7.21 15.22 8.18
CA GLU A 120 -8.42 15.27 9.03
C GLU A 120 -9.56 16.11 8.44
N SER A 121 -9.22 17.15 7.66
CA SER A 121 -10.22 17.98 6.98
C SER A 121 -10.87 17.27 5.78
N ARG A 122 -10.19 16.24 5.24
CA ARG A 122 -10.64 15.44 4.09
C ARG A 122 -10.24 13.99 4.31
N PRO A 123 -10.91 13.27 5.24
CA PRO A 123 -10.45 11.97 5.71
C PRO A 123 -10.35 10.95 4.58
N ASN A 124 -11.18 11.01 3.54
CA ASN A 124 -11.13 10.06 2.42
C ASN A 124 -10.14 10.42 1.31
N LEU A 125 -9.34 11.49 1.46
CA LEU A 125 -8.47 11.95 0.39
C LEU A 125 -7.37 10.93 0.04
N HIS A 126 -6.81 10.27 1.06
CA HIS A 126 -5.68 9.33 0.93
C HIS A 126 -6.07 8.05 0.17
N ASN A 127 -7.34 7.69 0.14
CA ASN A 127 -7.87 6.49 -0.51
C ASN A 127 -8.01 6.73 -2.03
N CYS A 128 -6.87 6.83 -2.70
CA CYS A 128 -6.78 7.23 -4.10
C CYS A 128 -5.56 6.59 -4.79
N ASN A 129 -5.54 6.63 -6.14
CA ASN A 129 -4.35 6.34 -6.96
C ASN A 129 -3.73 4.95 -6.72
N PHE A 130 -4.51 3.88 -6.88
CA PHE A 130 -4.12 2.49 -6.62
C PHE A 130 -3.41 1.80 -7.79
N GLY A 131 -3.39 2.40 -8.98
CA GLY A 131 -2.77 1.81 -10.16
C GLY A 131 -1.30 1.48 -9.94
N GLN A 132 -0.85 0.34 -10.45
CA GLN A 132 0.55 -0.07 -10.38
C GLN A 132 1.35 0.57 -11.53
N VAL A 133 0.89 0.33 -12.75
CA VAL A 133 1.49 0.85 -13.98
C VAL A 133 0.53 1.75 -14.73
N LEU A 134 -0.75 1.37 -14.82
CA LEU A 134 -1.74 2.16 -15.53
C LEU A 134 -2.64 2.93 -14.56
N SER A 135 -2.69 4.25 -14.72
CA SER A 135 -3.62 5.13 -13.98
C SER A 135 -5.04 5.11 -14.56
N ILE A 136 -5.26 4.35 -15.63
CA ILE A 136 -6.56 4.21 -16.30
C ILE A 136 -7.58 3.58 -15.35
N TRP A 137 -7.18 2.60 -14.55
CA TRP A 137 -8.08 1.94 -13.60
C TRP A 137 -8.61 2.93 -12.56
N ASP A 138 -7.74 3.79 -12.04
CA ASP A 138 -8.16 4.84 -11.11
C ASP A 138 -9.16 5.82 -11.72
N GLN A 139 -9.04 6.12 -13.00
CA GLN A 139 -10.02 6.96 -13.70
C GLN A 139 -11.35 6.23 -13.87
N LEU A 140 -11.30 4.97 -14.32
CA LEU A 140 -12.50 4.15 -14.54
C LEU A 140 -13.30 3.91 -13.25
N PHE A 141 -12.62 3.77 -12.11
CA PHE A 141 -13.26 3.50 -10.82
C PHE A 141 -13.31 4.71 -9.86
N GLY A 142 -12.99 5.91 -10.35
CA GLY A 142 -13.17 7.17 -9.61
C GLY A 142 -12.17 7.44 -8.48
N THR A 143 -11.06 6.70 -8.42
CA THR A 143 -10.00 6.85 -7.42
C THR A 143 -8.85 7.74 -7.87
N ALA A 144 -8.85 8.25 -9.11
CA ALA A 144 -7.79 9.11 -9.62
C ALA A 144 -7.79 10.51 -9.00
N ARG A 145 -6.61 11.00 -8.63
CA ARG A 145 -6.34 12.34 -8.10
C ARG A 145 -5.11 12.92 -8.79
N TYR A 146 -5.30 14.06 -9.44
CA TYR A 146 -4.28 14.80 -10.18
C TYR A 146 -4.21 16.24 -9.69
N GLY A 147 -3.09 16.92 -9.95
CA GLY A 147 -2.95 18.37 -9.73
C GLY A 147 -3.00 18.82 -8.27
N ILE A 148 -2.99 17.88 -7.32
CA ILE A 148 -2.90 18.19 -5.88
C ILE A 148 -1.44 18.49 -5.56
N ALA A 149 -1.19 19.59 -4.83
CA ALA A 149 0.14 19.93 -4.35
C ALA A 149 0.73 18.80 -3.48
N PRO A 150 2.05 18.56 -3.50
CA PRO A 150 2.68 17.52 -2.70
C PRO A 150 2.27 17.59 -1.23
N ARG A 151 1.78 16.48 -0.69
CA ARG A 151 1.36 16.32 0.73
C ARG A 151 2.43 15.56 1.52
N PRO A 152 2.53 15.68 2.86
CA PRO A 152 3.39 14.78 3.64
C PRO A 152 3.04 13.31 3.37
N THR A 153 4.02 12.41 3.39
CA THR A 153 3.82 10.95 3.26
C THR A 153 4.04 10.26 4.61
N GLY A 154 3.52 9.04 4.74
CA GLY A 154 3.55 8.27 5.99
C GLY A 154 2.14 7.85 6.43
N VAL A 155 2.08 7.09 7.51
CA VAL A 155 0.81 6.67 8.13
C VAL A 155 0.43 7.59 9.31
N LEU A 156 1.43 8.18 10.00
CA LEU A 156 1.26 8.96 11.25
C LEU A 156 0.67 8.15 12.41
N ASP A 157 0.76 6.83 12.33
CA ASP A 157 0.39 5.92 13.39
C ASP A 157 1.63 5.53 14.20
N PRO A 158 1.71 5.83 15.51
CA PRO A 158 2.89 5.52 16.32
C PRO A 158 3.27 4.03 16.30
N MET A 159 2.31 3.12 16.14
CA MET A 159 2.57 1.68 16.15
C MET A 159 3.14 1.15 14.84
N VAL A 160 2.90 1.86 13.73
CA VAL A 160 3.54 1.56 12.44
C VAL A 160 4.84 2.33 12.33
N ASP A 161 4.84 3.61 12.70
CA ASP A 161 5.98 4.51 12.54
C ASP A 161 7.19 4.05 13.36
N ILE A 162 6.99 3.41 14.53
CA ILE A 162 8.08 2.83 15.32
C ILE A 162 8.90 1.77 14.55
N ASP A 163 8.32 1.11 13.55
CA ASP A 163 9.05 0.14 12.73
C ASP A 163 10.06 0.81 11.78
N ASN A 164 9.95 2.12 11.55
CA ASN A 164 10.96 2.87 10.81
C ASN A 164 12.29 2.99 11.56
N GLU A 165 12.27 2.83 12.89
CA GLU A 165 13.45 2.94 13.75
C GLU A 165 14.06 1.56 14.09
N ARG A 166 13.48 0.50 13.53
CA ARG A 166 13.85 -0.90 13.84
C ARG A 166 14.66 -1.52 12.70
N GLY A 167 15.46 -2.53 13.07
CA GLY A 167 16.13 -3.39 12.09
C GLY A 167 15.14 -4.31 11.34
N LEU A 168 15.61 -4.88 10.22
CA LEU A 168 14.82 -5.71 9.30
C LEU A 168 13.96 -6.78 10.01
N VAL A 169 14.55 -7.53 10.94
CA VAL A 169 13.82 -8.60 11.64
C VAL A 169 12.71 -8.04 12.53
N ALA A 170 13.00 -6.96 13.25
CA ALA A 170 12.06 -6.38 14.21
C ALA A 170 10.89 -5.67 13.51
N MET A 171 11.10 -5.00 12.37
CA MET A 171 10.01 -4.43 11.58
C MET A 171 9.09 -5.51 10.98
N GLN A 172 9.65 -6.64 10.52
CA GLN A 172 8.84 -7.76 10.01
C GLN A 172 8.00 -8.39 11.12
N TRP A 173 8.58 -8.56 12.31
CA TRP A 173 7.86 -9.05 13.47
C TRP A 173 6.74 -8.09 13.90
N GLY A 174 6.98 -6.78 13.85
CA GLY A 174 5.96 -5.75 14.08
C GLY A 174 4.76 -5.90 13.14
N ALA A 175 5.01 -6.02 11.83
CA ALA A 175 3.97 -6.23 10.82
C ALA A 175 3.15 -7.51 11.06
N ILE A 176 3.82 -8.64 11.35
CA ILE A 176 3.14 -9.92 11.63
C ILE A 176 2.25 -9.81 12.87
N ARG A 177 2.71 -9.15 13.93
CA ARG A 177 1.91 -8.93 15.14
C ARG A 177 0.66 -8.10 14.87
N ARG A 178 0.77 -7.03 14.09
CA ARG A 178 -0.39 -6.21 13.68
C ARG A 178 -1.37 -7.02 12.83
N PHE A 179 -0.86 -7.79 11.86
CA PHE A 179 -1.68 -8.70 11.04
C PHE A 179 -2.48 -9.68 11.90
N TRP A 180 -1.81 -10.35 12.85
CA TRP A 180 -2.49 -11.27 13.76
C TRP A 180 -3.50 -10.52 14.63
N GLY A 181 -3.11 -9.38 15.21
CA GLY A 181 -4.01 -8.51 15.97
C GLY A 181 -5.29 -8.18 15.20
N ALA A 182 -5.18 -7.80 13.93
CA ALA A 182 -6.32 -7.47 13.06
C ALA A 182 -7.22 -8.67 12.70
N LEU A 183 -6.72 -9.91 12.77
CA LEU A 183 -7.55 -11.11 12.58
C LEU A 183 -8.38 -11.45 13.83
N TRP A 184 -7.84 -11.21 15.02
CA TRP A 184 -8.45 -11.63 16.29
C TRP A 184 -9.18 -10.53 17.04
N SER A 185 -8.84 -9.25 16.79
CA SER A 185 -9.51 -8.09 17.36
C SER A 185 -9.85 -7.09 16.27
N ARG A 186 -11.15 -6.84 16.09
CA ARG A 186 -11.69 -5.79 15.19
C ARG A 186 -12.12 -4.54 15.96
N ALA A 187 -11.84 -4.46 17.26
CA ALA A 187 -12.25 -3.33 18.07
C ALA A 187 -11.66 -2.03 17.50
N GLY A 188 -12.52 -1.07 17.16
CA GLY A 188 -12.13 0.23 16.60
C GLY A 188 -11.85 0.29 15.09
N TRP A 189 -12.05 -0.80 14.32
CA TRP A 189 -11.75 -0.84 12.88
C TRP A 189 -12.97 -0.93 11.97
N ARG A 190 -12.99 -0.12 10.90
CA ARG A 190 -13.98 -0.22 9.82
C ARG A 190 -13.29 -0.51 8.48
N PRO A 191 -13.91 -1.31 7.59
CA PRO A 191 -13.37 -1.51 6.25
C PRO A 191 -13.13 -0.18 5.53
N GLY A 192 -11.92 0.01 5.02
CA GLY A 192 -11.48 1.27 4.37
C GLY A 192 -10.79 2.28 5.31
N ASP A 193 -10.65 1.99 6.60
CA ASP A 193 -9.81 2.77 7.51
C ASP A 193 -8.32 2.47 7.25
N VAL A 194 -7.51 3.51 7.07
CA VAL A 194 -6.04 3.41 6.92
C VAL A 194 -5.27 3.85 8.18
N GLY A 195 -5.97 4.32 9.20
CA GLY A 195 -5.38 4.69 10.50
C GLY A 195 -5.77 3.67 11.57
N PHE A 196 -4.85 3.31 12.46
CA PHE A 196 -5.23 2.58 13.65
C PHE A 196 -5.84 3.60 14.61
N GLY A 197 -7.16 3.50 14.84
CA GLY A 197 -7.85 4.41 15.76
C GLY A 197 -7.19 4.41 17.15
N PRO A 198 -7.38 5.46 17.96
CA PRO A 198 -6.72 5.58 19.27
C PRO A 198 -7.03 4.42 20.22
N ASP A 199 -8.16 3.74 20.03
CA ASP A 199 -8.59 2.58 20.82
C ASP A 199 -8.08 1.23 20.27
N TYR A 200 -7.31 1.24 19.17
CA TYR A 200 -6.81 0.00 18.59
C TYR A 200 -5.56 -0.48 19.30
N VAL A 201 -5.68 -1.67 19.89
CA VAL A 201 -4.63 -2.37 20.61
C VAL A 201 -4.37 -3.70 19.89
N PRO A 202 -3.39 -3.78 18.95
CA PRO A 202 -3.11 -5.00 18.16
C PRO A 202 -2.56 -6.16 19.00
N TYR A 203 -2.03 -5.84 20.18
CA TYR A 203 -1.53 -6.77 21.17
C TYR A 203 -1.73 -6.12 22.54
N PRO A 204 -1.98 -6.87 23.64
CA PRO A 204 -1.89 -6.31 24.98
C PRO A 204 -0.47 -5.77 25.16
N SER A 205 -0.29 -4.46 25.00
CA SER A 205 0.97 -3.84 25.35
C SER A 205 1.08 -3.97 26.85
N GLY A 206 2.14 -4.61 27.33
CA GLY A 206 2.44 -4.66 28.77
C GLY A 206 2.55 -3.27 29.42
N HIS A 207 2.47 -2.19 28.64
CA HIS A 207 2.26 -0.82 29.10
C HIS A 207 0.93 -0.57 29.82
N ASP A 208 -0.08 -1.43 29.65
CA ASP A 208 -1.34 -1.33 30.42
C ASP A 208 -1.20 -1.84 31.86
N ARG A 209 -0.02 -2.34 32.26
CA ARG A 209 0.25 -2.73 33.65
C ARG A 209 0.87 -1.63 34.50
N VAL A 210 1.15 -0.44 33.95
CA VAL A 210 1.86 0.63 34.70
C VAL A 210 0.97 1.82 35.06
N THR A 211 -0.21 1.99 34.46
CA THR A 211 -1.14 3.05 34.87
C THR A 211 -2.49 2.46 35.27
N GLY A 212 -2.53 1.93 36.50
CA GLY A 212 -3.77 1.56 37.17
C GLY A 212 -4.58 2.79 37.57
N GLN A 213 -5.11 3.54 36.59
CA GLN A 213 -6.02 4.65 36.87
C GLN A 213 -7.19 4.61 35.87
N PRO A 214 -8.43 4.40 36.35
CA PRO A 214 -9.60 4.43 35.47
C PRO A 214 -9.86 5.87 34.98
N PRO A 215 -10.44 6.04 33.78
CA PRO A 215 -10.84 7.36 33.29
C PRO A 215 -11.93 7.93 34.20
N ASP A 216 -11.71 9.15 34.67
CA ASP A 216 -12.69 9.92 35.43
C ASP A 216 -13.87 10.34 34.52
N ARG A 217 -15.03 10.49 35.15
CA ARG A 217 -16.38 10.57 34.55
C ARG A 217 -16.60 11.67 33.52
#